data_AF-A0A6A7SDM5-F1
#
_entry.id   AF-A0A6A7SDM5-F1
#
_cell.length_a   1.000
_cell.length_b   1.000
_cell.length_c   1.000
_cell.angle_alpha   90.00
_cell.angle_beta   90.00
_cell.angle_gamma   90.00
#
_symmetry.space_group_name_H-M   'P 1'
#
loop_
_entity.id
_entity.type
_entity.pdbx_description
1 polymer ?
#
loop_
_entity_poly.entity_id
_entity_poly.type
_entity_poly.pdbx_seq_one_letter_code
_entity_poly.pdbx_strand_id
1 'polypeptide(L)'
;MSEEVSVDWLEGVSPLQGLDRERLAALVAEAEVERHEPRAVIFQRGDKDAWTRYVLSGEVVMATAPGEPVHSVVGLGDAGVAAEPIGMDDVHTCNALARTAVKLIRVPTARIRALLDEVGPATDYEVDEIGAADESDELYSALITDLLQDRLDLPTMPDVAVRVRSAVADERAGAPEVTRIIQADPAVAARVLQAANSALYRGERTVDSLNQAVVRLGLRNVRELVTAVTMREVFKSKNTLLNQRMLELWQHSALVAATSAVLARRLSGFDSDRALLAGLIHDIGVVPMLAHASDYPGLAGNPGALEQAIAAHRGDLGAMILRRWNFSDEMVDVALLAEEWSRESDGGADYADLVIAVQLECLGGGAPDSELPALETVPVYDRLGLASIASDTGETLLEEAHDEIGEIQALLMG
;
A
#
# COMPACT_ATOMS: atom_id res chain seq x y z
N MET A 1 7.34 35.09 -12.63
CA MET A 1 7.59 34.17 -13.75
C MET A 1 6.54 33.09 -13.62
N SER A 2 5.73 32.88 -14.65
CA SER A 2 4.72 31.82 -14.63
C SER A 2 5.45 30.48 -14.54
N GLU A 3 5.11 29.68 -13.54
CA GLU A 3 5.58 28.31 -13.41
C GLU A 3 4.90 27.52 -14.54
N GLU A 4 5.69 26.89 -15.42
CA GLU A 4 5.14 26.12 -16.54
C GLU A 4 4.44 24.87 -16.00
N VAL A 5 3.20 24.65 -16.44
CA VAL A 5 2.44 23.43 -16.15
C VAL A 5 3.03 22.30 -17.00
N SER A 6 3.35 21.15 -16.41
CA SER A 6 3.83 19.99 -17.18
C SER A 6 2.68 19.24 -17.83
N VAL A 7 2.90 18.68 -19.02
CA VAL A 7 1.95 17.76 -19.69
C VAL A 7 1.73 16.50 -18.87
N ASP A 8 2.79 16.02 -18.20
CA ASP A 8 2.76 14.81 -17.39
C ASP A 8 1.83 14.94 -16.17
N TRP A 9 1.51 16.17 -15.76
CA TRP A 9 0.55 16.44 -14.67
C TRP A 9 -0.91 16.24 -15.06
N LEU A 10 -1.22 16.31 -16.36
CA LEU A 10 -2.57 16.11 -16.89
C LEU A 10 -2.73 14.77 -17.61
N GLU A 11 -1.66 13.96 -17.67
CA GLU A 11 -1.69 12.61 -18.22
C GLU A 11 -2.36 11.67 -17.19
N GLY A 12 -3.43 10.97 -17.59
CA GLY A 12 -4.12 10.00 -16.74
C GLY A 12 -5.16 10.56 -15.74
N VAL A 13 -5.35 11.88 -15.66
CA VAL A 13 -6.40 12.49 -14.82
C VAL A 13 -7.76 12.49 -15.54
N SER A 14 -8.86 12.31 -14.82
CA SER A 14 -10.22 12.34 -15.35
C SER A 14 -10.62 13.77 -15.75
N PRO A 15 -11.40 13.99 -16.82
CA PRO A 15 -11.81 13.06 -17.88
C PRO A 15 -10.80 13.01 -19.04
N LEU A 16 -9.55 13.41 -18.82
CA LEU A 16 -8.52 13.54 -19.87
C LEU A 16 -7.84 12.22 -20.21
N GLN A 17 -8.23 11.14 -19.53
CA GLN A 17 -7.82 9.75 -19.75
C GLN A 17 -8.17 9.33 -21.19
N GLY A 18 -7.18 9.37 -22.10
CA GLY A 18 -7.35 9.03 -23.52
C GLY A 18 -7.10 10.17 -24.50
N LEU A 19 -6.84 11.39 -24.03
CA LEU A 19 -6.31 12.45 -24.89
C LEU A 19 -4.83 12.18 -25.22
N ASP A 20 -4.46 12.38 -26.49
CA ASP A 20 -3.06 12.31 -26.90
C ASP A 20 -2.22 13.45 -26.31
N ARG A 21 -0.89 13.28 -26.32
CA ARG A 21 0.06 14.27 -25.83
C ARG A 21 -0.04 15.64 -26.53
N GLU A 22 -0.47 15.69 -27.79
CA GLU A 22 -0.62 16.97 -28.53
C GLU A 22 -1.80 17.78 -27.99
N ARG A 23 -2.93 17.12 -27.73
CA ARG A 23 -4.12 17.72 -27.14
C ARG A 23 -3.90 18.12 -25.68
N LEU A 24 -3.18 17.30 -24.91
CA LEU A 24 -2.79 17.65 -23.54
C LEU A 24 -1.83 18.85 -23.52
N ALA A 25 -0.88 18.92 -24.46
CA ALA A 25 0.00 20.09 -24.61
C ALA A 25 -0.78 21.37 -24.95
N ALA A 26 -1.85 21.27 -25.74
CA ALA A 26 -2.75 22.40 -26.01
C ALA A 26 -3.51 22.86 -24.75
N LEU A 27 -3.93 21.94 -23.87
CA LEU A 27 -4.53 22.30 -22.57
C LEU A 27 -3.53 22.95 -21.64
N VAL A 28 -2.31 22.43 -21.57
CA VAL A 28 -1.21 22.98 -20.76
C VAL A 28 -0.87 24.41 -21.17
N ALA A 29 -0.90 24.73 -22.47
CA ALA A 29 -0.64 26.07 -22.98
C ALA A 29 -1.66 27.13 -22.47
N GLU A 30 -2.86 26.68 -22.11
CA GLU A 30 -3.96 27.52 -21.57
C GLU A 30 -4.17 27.32 -20.06
N ALA A 31 -3.34 26.48 -19.42
CA ALA A 31 -3.43 26.17 -18.00
C ALA A 31 -2.66 27.20 -17.15
N GLU A 32 -3.17 27.44 -15.94
CA GLU A 32 -2.53 28.34 -14.98
C GLU A 32 -2.38 27.69 -13.61
N VAL A 33 -1.35 28.11 -12.85
CA VAL A 33 -1.13 27.66 -11.47
C VAL A 33 -1.72 28.67 -10.48
N GLU A 34 -2.70 28.24 -9.70
CA GLU A 34 -3.33 29.00 -8.62
C GLU A 34 -2.80 28.55 -7.25
N ARG A 35 -2.66 29.47 -6.30
CA ARG A 35 -2.17 29.20 -4.95
C ARG A 35 -3.14 29.74 -3.92
N HIS A 36 -3.42 28.93 -2.90
CA HIS A 36 -4.22 29.38 -1.77
C HIS A 36 -3.55 29.04 -0.44
N GLU A 37 -3.62 30.00 0.48
CA GLU A 37 -3.22 29.82 1.86
C GLU A 37 -4.20 28.91 2.61
N PRO A 38 -3.78 28.27 3.72
CA PRO A 38 -4.67 27.47 4.54
C PRO A 38 -5.93 28.25 4.95
N ARG A 39 -7.07 27.56 4.90
CA ARG A 39 -8.43 28.07 5.21
C ARG A 39 -9.01 29.05 4.19
N ALA A 40 -8.33 29.28 3.06
CA ALA A 40 -8.89 30.06 1.97
C ALA A 40 -10.07 29.32 1.31
N VAL A 41 -11.08 30.08 0.88
CA VAL A 41 -12.18 29.57 0.07
C VAL A 41 -11.75 29.61 -1.38
N ILE A 42 -11.82 28.46 -2.06
CA ILE A 42 -11.45 28.31 -3.47
C ILE A 42 -12.65 28.66 -4.36
N PHE A 43 -13.82 28.11 -4.04
CA PHE A 43 -15.11 28.50 -4.62
C PHE A 43 -16.27 28.14 -3.68
N GLN A 44 -17.43 28.76 -3.86
CA GLN A 44 -18.63 28.51 -3.07
C GLN A 44 -19.72 27.85 -3.91
N ARG A 45 -20.62 27.15 -3.23
CA ARG A 45 -21.80 26.57 -3.86
C ARG A 45 -22.65 27.67 -4.50
N GLY A 46 -23.01 27.48 -5.76
CA GLY A 46 -23.76 28.44 -6.56
C GLY A 46 -22.90 29.44 -7.33
N ASP A 47 -21.58 29.47 -7.08
CA ASP A 47 -20.67 30.25 -7.91
C ASP A 47 -20.64 29.69 -9.32
N LYS A 48 -20.67 30.60 -10.30
CA LYS A 48 -20.42 30.27 -11.70
C LYS A 48 -18.93 30.41 -11.96
N ASP A 49 -18.34 29.34 -12.46
CA ASP A 49 -16.92 29.31 -12.74
C ASP A 49 -16.68 28.66 -14.09
N ALA A 50 -15.72 29.21 -14.83
CA ALA A 50 -15.34 28.73 -16.16
C ALA A 50 -14.07 27.87 -16.10
N TRP A 51 -13.58 27.57 -14.90
CA TRP A 51 -12.32 26.90 -14.65
C TRP A 51 -12.52 25.58 -13.92
N THR A 52 -12.02 24.52 -14.55
CA THR A 52 -11.83 23.22 -13.91
C THR A 52 -10.48 23.24 -13.22
N ARG A 53 -10.40 22.80 -11.96
CA ARG A 53 -9.15 22.80 -11.18
C ARG A 53 -8.71 21.39 -10.83
N TYR A 54 -7.41 21.16 -10.84
CA TYR A 54 -6.78 19.93 -10.41
C TYR A 54 -5.83 20.23 -9.25
N VAL A 55 -5.88 19.43 -8.17
CA VAL A 55 -5.06 19.67 -6.99
C VAL A 55 -3.66 19.14 -7.22
N LEU A 56 -2.69 20.04 -7.45
CA LEU A 56 -1.28 19.70 -7.65
C LEU A 56 -0.61 19.37 -6.33
N SER A 57 -0.80 20.20 -5.29
CA SER A 57 -0.28 19.89 -3.96
C SER A 57 -1.16 20.46 -2.85
N GLY A 58 -1.12 19.81 -1.69
CA GLY A 58 -1.93 20.17 -0.52
C GLY A 58 -3.33 19.53 -0.54
N GLU A 59 -4.19 19.95 0.37
CA GLU A 59 -5.50 19.34 0.61
C GLU A 59 -6.63 20.36 0.44
N VAL A 60 -7.58 20.02 -0.43
CA VAL A 60 -8.82 20.77 -0.66
C VAL A 60 -10.01 19.98 -0.12
N VAL A 61 -10.88 20.67 0.59
CA VAL A 61 -12.03 20.10 1.28
C VAL A 61 -13.30 20.64 0.63
N MET A 62 -14.13 19.74 0.11
CA MET A 62 -15.39 20.03 -0.55
C MET A 62 -16.59 19.68 0.33
N ALA A 63 -17.52 20.62 0.52
CA ALA A 63 -18.70 20.45 1.36
C ALA A 63 -19.97 20.98 0.66
N THR A 64 -20.96 20.09 0.48
CA THR A 64 -22.23 20.37 -0.22
C THR A 64 -23.28 21.04 0.66
N ALA A 65 -23.43 20.60 1.92
CA ALA A 65 -24.34 21.18 2.91
C ALA A 65 -23.89 20.93 4.36
N PRO A 66 -24.40 21.69 5.34
CA PRO A 66 -24.14 21.42 6.76
C PRO A 66 -24.64 20.04 7.17
N GLY A 67 -23.74 19.15 7.57
CA GLY A 67 -24.06 17.78 8.00
C GLY A 67 -24.02 16.73 6.89
N GLU A 68 -23.73 17.11 5.64
CA GLU A 68 -23.42 16.18 4.55
C GLU A 68 -21.92 15.80 4.55
N PRO A 69 -21.56 14.66 3.95
CA PRO A 69 -20.17 14.20 3.88
C PRO A 69 -19.27 15.25 3.24
N VAL A 70 -18.11 15.42 3.84
CA VAL A 70 -17.09 16.32 3.33
C VAL A 70 -16.11 15.47 2.50
N HIS A 71 -15.92 15.82 1.24
CA HIS A 71 -14.98 15.13 0.35
C HIS A 71 -13.63 15.85 0.41
N SER A 72 -12.53 15.11 0.55
CA SER A 72 -11.18 15.70 0.54
C SER A 72 -10.43 15.26 -0.70
N VAL A 73 -9.80 16.21 -1.39
CA VAL A 73 -9.01 16.00 -2.60
C VAL A 73 -7.58 16.44 -2.29
N VAL A 74 -6.64 15.51 -2.42
CA VAL A 74 -5.23 15.70 -2.04
C VAL A 74 -4.36 15.63 -3.29
N GLY A 75 -3.52 16.65 -3.50
CA GLY A 75 -2.48 16.64 -4.52
C GLY A 75 -1.17 16.12 -3.95
N LEU A 76 -0.44 15.30 -4.72
CA LEU A 76 0.79 14.62 -4.30
C LEU A 76 2.07 15.43 -4.62
N GLY A 77 1.94 16.64 -5.14
CA GLY A 77 3.05 17.52 -5.48
C GLY A 77 3.77 17.07 -6.74
N ASP A 78 5.10 17.06 -6.71
CA ASP A 78 5.93 16.64 -7.85
C ASP A 78 5.73 15.15 -8.21
N ALA A 79 5.10 14.37 -7.33
CA ALA A 79 4.77 12.96 -7.53
C ALA A 79 3.42 12.72 -8.25
N GLY A 80 2.59 13.75 -8.43
CA GLY A 80 1.32 13.60 -9.15
C GLY A 80 0.22 14.59 -8.73
N VAL A 81 -0.77 14.73 -9.61
CA VAL A 81 -1.96 15.56 -9.41
C VAL A 81 -3.12 14.67 -8.98
N ALA A 82 -4.07 15.22 -8.22
CA ALA A 82 -5.31 14.51 -7.94
C ALA A 82 -5.99 14.04 -9.23
N ALA A 83 -6.39 12.77 -9.27
CA ALA A 83 -6.98 12.12 -10.45
C ALA A 83 -8.31 12.75 -10.86
N GLU A 84 -9.08 13.27 -9.90
CA GLU A 84 -10.37 13.91 -10.12
C GLU A 84 -10.27 15.44 -10.05
N PRO A 85 -10.89 16.18 -10.99
CA PRO A 85 -10.95 17.63 -10.92
C PRO A 85 -11.94 18.10 -9.85
N ILE A 86 -11.71 19.31 -9.34
CA ILE A 86 -12.68 20.04 -8.53
C ILE A 86 -13.37 21.11 -9.40
N GLY A 87 -14.70 21.15 -9.33
CA GLY A 87 -15.49 22.22 -9.92
C GLY A 87 -15.60 22.19 -11.44
N MET A 88 -15.81 21.02 -12.05
CA MET A 88 -16.02 20.88 -13.51
C MET A 88 -17.42 21.34 -13.97
N ASP A 89 -18.35 21.51 -13.03
CA ASP A 89 -19.71 22.00 -13.30
C ASP A 89 -19.74 23.50 -13.61
N ASP A 90 -20.66 23.95 -14.47
CA ASP A 90 -20.85 25.38 -14.77
C ASP A 90 -21.33 26.19 -13.54
N VAL A 91 -21.92 25.49 -12.57
CA VAL A 91 -22.38 26.03 -11.29
C VAL A 91 -21.96 25.06 -10.20
N HIS A 92 -21.14 25.51 -9.26
CA HIS A 92 -20.62 24.63 -8.21
C HIS A 92 -21.74 24.11 -7.31
N THR A 93 -21.80 22.80 -7.12
CA THR A 93 -22.77 22.13 -6.26
C THR A 93 -22.31 22.05 -4.80
N CYS A 94 -21.04 22.37 -4.53
CA CYS A 94 -20.41 22.36 -3.22
C CYS A 94 -19.50 23.58 -3.00
N ASN A 95 -19.05 23.77 -1.75
CA ASN A 95 -18.00 24.75 -1.41
C ASN A 95 -16.65 24.03 -1.36
N ALA A 96 -15.60 24.63 -1.90
CA ALA A 96 -14.23 24.12 -1.78
C ALA A 96 -13.38 25.05 -0.90
N LEU A 97 -12.68 24.48 0.07
CA LEU A 97 -11.78 25.20 0.98
C LEU A 97 -10.40 24.54 1.03
N ALA A 98 -9.35 25.34 1.00
CA ALA A 98 -8.00 24.88 1.25
C ALA A 98 -7.84 24.49 2.73
N ARG A 99 -7.55 23.23 3.05
CA ARG A 99 -7.24 22.82 4.44
C ARG A 99 -5.78 23.11 4.78
N THR A 100 -4.88 22.83 3.86
CA THR A 100 -3.46 23.20 3.92
C THR A 100 -3.15 24.29 2.90
N ALA A 101 -1.89 24.68 2.74
CA ALA A 101 -1.50 25.52 1.61
C ALA A 101 -1.61 24.67 0.34
N VAL A 102 -2.37 25.13 -0.65
CA VAL A 102 -2.64 24.34 -1.86
C VAL A 102 -2.13 25.02 -3.12
N LYS A 103 -1.62 24.21 -4.05
CA LYS A 103 -1.36 24.58 -5.44
C LYS A 103 -2.37 23.86 -6.34
N LEU A 104 -3.02 24.59 -7.23
CA LEU A 104 -4.02 24.08 -8.16
C LEU A 104 -3.60 24.38 -9.60
N ILE A 105 -3.81 23.44 -10.50
CA ILE A 105 -3.76 23.68 -11.95
C ILE A 105 -5.18 24.00 -12.39
N ARG A 106 -5.42 25.17 -12.97
CA ARG A 106 -6.73 25.53 -13.52
C ARG A 106 -6.68 25.55 -15.04
N VAL A 107 -7.70 24.95 -15.65
CA VAL A 107 -7.84 24.81 -17.09
C VAL A 107 -9.24 25.28 -17.50
N PRO A 108 -9.42 25.99 -18.62
CA PRO A 108 -10.74 26.44 -19.04
C PRO A 108 -11.68 25.24 -19.30
N THR A 109 -12.79 25.17 -18.58
CA THR A 109 -13.76 24.06 -18.67
C THR A 109 -14.31 23.92 -20.09
N ALA A 110 -14.53 25.04 -20.78
CA ALA A 110 -14.96 25.05 -22.18
C ALA A 110 -13.95 24.37 -23.12
N ARG A 111 -12.64 24.47 -22.82
CA ARG A 111 -11.59 23.84 -23.63
C ARG A 111 -11.56 22.33 -23.42
N ILE A 112 -11.70 21.88 -22.17
CA ILE A 112 -11.84 20.46 -21.84
C ILE A 112 -13.03 19.87 -22.59
N ARG A 113 -14.20 20.51 -22.51
CA ARG A 113 -15.42 20.04 -23.22
C ARG A 113 -15.25 20.02 -24.73
N ALA A 114 -14.67 21.06 -25.32
CA ALA A 114 -14.42 21.10 -26.77
C ALA A 114 -13.52 19.95 -27.24
N LEU A 115 -12.47 19.61 -26.48
CA LEU A 115 -11.61 18.48 -26.81
C LEU A 115 -12.32 17.13 -26.66
N LEU A 116 -13.16 16.98 -25.64
CA LEU A 116 -13.98 15.77 -25.47
C LEU A 116 -15.01 15.62 -26.60
N ASP A 117 -15.63 16.73 -27.04
CA ASP A 117 -16.59 16.75 -28.15
C ASP A 117 -15.93 16.50 -29.51
N GLU A 118 -14.70 16.98 -29.72
CA GLU A 118 -13.91 16.77 -30.95
C GLU A 118 -13.50 15.31 -31.17
N VAL A 119 -13.39 14.52 -30.10
CA VAL A 119 -13.14 13.09 -30.19
C VAL A 119 -14.36 12.34 -30.74
N GLY A 120 -15.57 12.93 -30.63
CA GLY A 120 -16.83 12.30 -31.03
C GLY A 120 -17.10 11.00 -30.26
N PRO A 121 -18.35 10.50 -30.20
CA PRO A 121 -18.56 9.13 -29.78
C PRO A 121 -17.91 8.23 -30.84
N ALA A 122 -16.90 7.46 -30.46
CA ALA A 122 -16.29 6.47 -31.34
C ALA A 122 -17.37 5.50 -31.85
N THR A 123 -17.79 5.64 -33.11
CA THR A 123 -18.67 4.67 -33.79
C THR A 123 -17.86 3.45 -34.21
N ASP A 124 -17.96 2.37 -33.45
CA ASP A 124 -18.58 1.09 -33.80
C ASP A 124 -18.31 0.11 -32.65
N TYR A 125 -18.96 0.36 -31.52
CA TYR A 125 -19.19 -0.68 -30.52
C TYR A 125 -20.68 -0.93 -30.56
N GLU A 126 -21.06 -2.15 -30.93
CA GLU A 126 -22.39 -2.64 -30.64
C GLU A 126 -22.73 -2.25 -29.21
N VAL A 127 -23.91 -1.69 -29.01
CA VAL A 127 -24.51 -1.68 -27.67
C VAL A 127 -24.84 -3.14 -27.40
N ASP A 128 -23.83 -3.92 -27.01
CA ASP A 128 -24.07 -4.93 -26.00
C ASP A 128 -24.71 -4.16 -24.83
N GLU A 129 -25.76 -4.74 -24.27
CA GLU A 129 -26.27 -4.37 -22.95
C GLU A 129 -25.10 -3.90 -22.10
N ILE A 130 -25.21 -2.75 -21.41
CA ILE A 130 -24.18 -2.27 -20.47
C ILE A 130 -23.67 -3.49 -19.71
N GLY A 131 -22.54 -4.05 -20.16
CA GLY A 131 -21.77 -5.02 -19.42
C GLY A 131 -21.39 -4.21 -18.21
N ALA A 132 -21.84 -4.67 -17.05
CA ALA A 132 -21.60 -4.05 -15.76
C ALA A 132 -20.28 -3.28 -15.79
N ALA A 133 -20.30 -1.98 -15.47
CA ALA A 133 -19.08 -1.29 -15.08
C ALA A 133 -18.30 -2.27 -14.18
N ASP A 134 -17.05 -2.57 -14.54
CA ASP A 134 -16.30 -3.69 -13.98
C ASP A 134 -16.50 -3.70 -12.46
N GLU A 135 -17.18 -4.72 -11.92
CA GLU A 135 -17.67 -4.74 -10.53
C GLU A 135 -16.50 -4.58 -9.53
N SER A 136 -15.27 -4.78 -10.01
CA SER A 136 -13.97 -4.55 -9.38
C SER A 136 -13.66 -3.06 -9.09
N ASP A 137 -13.89 -2.16 -10.05
CA ASP A 137 -13.56 -0.73 -9.95
C ASP A 137 -14.51 0.02 -9.01
N GLU A 138 -15.78 -0.42 -8.93
CA GLU A 138 -16.78 0.14 -8.00
C GLU A 138 -16.39 -0.12 -6.55
N LEU A 139 -15.84 -1.30 -6.25
CA LEU A 139 -15.32 -1.65 -4.92
C LEU A 139 -14.13 -0.76 -4.54
N TYR A 140 -13.14 -0.69 -5.41
CA TYR A 140 -11.93 0.08 -5.13
C TYR A 140 -12.25 1.55 -4.91
N SER A 141 -13.10 2.13 -5.76
CA SER A 141 -13.55 3.51 -5.63
C SER A 141 -14.28 3.75 -4.31
N ALA A 142 -15.14 2.81 -3.88
CA ALA A 142 -15.86 2.91 -2.62
C ALA A 142 -14.94 2.72 -1.40
N LEU A 143 -14.05 1.72 -1.42
CA LEU A 143 -13.07 1.48 -0.36
C LEU A 143 -12.10 2.65 -0.25
N ILE A 144 -11.61 3.22 -1.36
CA ILE A 144 -10.78 4.42 -1.35
C ILE A 144 -11.56 5.60 -0.78
N THR A 145 -12.80 5.80 -1.22
CA THR A 145 -13.64 6.90 -0.72
C THR A 145 -13.83 6.79 0.79
N ASP A 146 -14.14 5.60 1.30
CA ASP A 146 -14.33 5.37 2.72
C ASP A 146 -13.01 5.42 3.50
N LEU A 147 -11.89 4.96 2.92
CA LEU A 147 -10.55 5.08 3.47
C LEU A 147 -10.13 6.55 3.62
N LEU A 148 -10.30 7.35 2.57
CA LEU A 148 -9.99 8.78 2.55
C LEU A 148 -10.89 9.60 3.48
N GLN A 149 -12.09 9.09 3.80
CA GLN A 149 -13.06 9.75 4.67
C GLN A 149 -13.05 9.23 6.12
N ASP A 150 -12.10 8.38 6.50
CA ASP A 150 -12.05 7.71 7.81
C ASP A 150 -13.34 6.94 8.15
N ARG A 151 -14.05 6.48 7.12
CA ARG A 151 -15.28 5.68 7.23
C ARG A 151 -15.02 4.18 7.08
N LEU A 152 -13.87 3.82 6.51
CA LEU A 152 -13.39 2.44 6.56
C LEU A 152 -12.90 2.14 7.99
N ASP A 153 -13.38 1.03 8.55
CA ASP A 153 -12.76 0.41 9.74
C ASP A 153 -11.41 -0.19 9.27
N LEU A 154 -10.45 0.67 8.91
CA LEU A 154 -9.10 0.23 8.66
C LEU A 154 -8.57 -0.48 9.89
N PRO A 155 -7.76 -1.52 9.71
CA PRO A 155 -7.01 -2.01 10.84
C PRO A 155 -6.21 -0.86 11.45
N THR A 156 -6.33 -0.71 12.76
CA THR A 156 -5.45 0.17 13.52
C THR A 156 -4.22 -0.62 13.93
N MET A 157 -3.05 -0.01 13.82
CA MET A 157 -1.84 -0.60 14.37
C MET A 157 -2.04 -0.89 15.88
N PRO A 158 -1.68 -2.08 16.37
CA PRO A 158 -1.79 -2.40 17.79
C PRO A 158 -1.07 -1.39 18.69
N ASP A 159 -1.67 -1.02 19.82
CA ASP A 159 -1.15 -0.01 20.76
C ASP A 159 0.30 -0.32 21.20
N VAL A 160 0.59 -1.60 21.43
CA VAL A 160 1.93 -2.05 21.83
C VAL A 160 2.97 -1.73 20.74
N ALA A 161 2.64 -1.95 19.46
CA ALA A 161 3.53 -1.61 18.34
C ALA A 161 3.73 -0.09 18.22
N VAL A 162 2.64 0.70 18.31
CA VAL A 162 2.72 2.17 18.28
C VAL A 162 3.62 2.69 19.39
N ARG A 163 3.46 2.18 20.62
CA ARG A 163 4.25 2.60 21.78
C ARG A 163 5.70 2.18 21.67
N VAL A 164 6.01 0.96 21.22
CA VAL A 164 7.39 0.51 21.02
C VAL A 164 8.08 1.32 19.92
N ARG A 165 7.42 1.55 18.77
CA ARG A 165 7.96 2.39 17.68
C ARG A 165 8.24 3.81 18.16
N SER A 166 7.31 4.40 18.90
CA SER A 166 7.47 5.74 19.47
C SER A 166 8.63 5.81 20.47
N ALA A 167 8.77 4.80 21.34
CA ALA A 167 9.88 4.73 22.27
C ALA A 167 11.22 4.58 21.54
N VAL A 168 11.33 3.71 20.54
CA VAL A 168 12.60 3.51 19.80
C VAL A 168 12.98 4.74 18.96
N ALA A 169 12.02 5.59 18.59
CA ALA A 169 12.29 6.86 17.90
C ALA A 169 12.78 7.98 18.84
N ASP A 170 12.59 7.85 20.16
CA ASP A 170 13.10 8.82 21.14
C ASP A 170 14.56 8.52 21.46
N GLU A 171 15.47 9.45 21.17
CA GLU A 171 16.91 9.34 21.45
C GLU A 171 17.23 9.16 22.94
N ARG A 172 16.28 9.45 23.84
CA ARG A 172 16.42 9.28 25.30
C ARG A 172 15.96 7.92 25.80
N ALA A 173 15.20 7.18 24.98
CA ALA A 173 14.69 5.88 25.36
C ALA A 173 15.79 4.81 25.24
N GLY A 174 15.81 3.89 26.21
CA GLY A 174 16.72 2.76 26.23
C GLY A 174 15.99 1.42 26.34
N ALA A 175 16.77 0.33 26.35
CA ALA A 175 16.25 -1.03 26.55
C ALA A 175 15.27 -1.17 27.74
N PRO A 176 15.45 -0.51 28.91
CA PRO A 176 14.50 -0.62 30.01
C PRO A 176 13.10 -0.09 29.69
N GLU A 177 13.00 0.98 28.90
CA GLU A 177 11.72 1.59 28.55
C GLU A 177 10.93 0.72 27.58
N VAL A 178 11.59 0.23 26.52
CA VAL A 178 10.98 -0.70 25.57
C VAL A 178 10.58 -2.01 26.27
N THR A 179 11.44 -2.53 27.15
CA THR A 179 11.11 -3.71 27.97
C THR A 179 9.84 -3.48 28.79
N ARG A 180 9.68 -2.32 29.43
CA ARG A 180 8.48 -1.97 30.22
C ARG A 180 7.21 -1.91 29.37
N ILE A 181 7.31 -1.40 28.14
CA ILE A 181 6.17 -1.35 27.22
C ILE A 181 5.75 -2.76 26.83
N ILE A 182 6.69 -3.61 26.44
CA ILE A 182 6.41 -4.99 26.03
C ILE A 182 5.91 -5.83 27.21
N GLN A 183 6.43 -5.62 28.42
CA GLN A 183 5.96 -6.29 29.65
C GLN A 183 4.48 -6.07 29.96
N ALA A 184 3.86 -5.00 29.44
CA ALA A 184 2.44 -4.75 29.62
C ALA A 184 1.56 -5.74 28.85
N ASP A 185 2.12 -6.44 27.86
CA ASP A 185 1.46 -7.47 27.08
C ASP A 185 2.20 -8.82 27.22
N PRO A 186 1.69 -9.76 28.04
CA PRO A 186 2.32 -11.05 28.26
C PRO A 186 2.47 -11.90 26.99
N ALA A 187 1.57 -11.76 26.01
CA ALA A 187 1.63 -12.53 24.78
C ALA A 187 2.76 -12.02 23.88
N VAL A 188 2.89 -10.69 23.74
CA VAL A 188 4.01 -10.08 23.01
C VAL A 188 5.33 -10.36 23.71
N ALA A 189 5.38 -10.25 25.05
CA ALA A 189 6.58 -10.57 25.83
C ALA A 189 7.05 -12.02 25.64
N ALA A 190 6.11 -12.98 25.64
CA ALA A 190 6.42 -14.38 25.37
C ALA A 190 6.98 -14.58 23.95
N ARG A 191 6.39 -13.93 22.94
CA ARG A 191 6.88 -14.02 21.55
C ARG A 191 8.26 -13.41 21.37
N VAL A 192 8.55 -12.26 22.00
CA VAL A 192 9.89 -11.65 21.98
C VAL A 192 10.91 -12.57 22.65
N LEU A 193 10.56 -13.22 23.77
CA LEU A 193 11.41 -14.21 24.43
C LEU A 193 11.65 -15.45 23.57
N GLN A 194 10.61 -15.95 22.90
CA GLN A 194 10.71 -17.09 21.99
C GLN A 194 11.60 -16.76 20.80
N ALA A 195 11.46 -15.57 20.22
CA ALA A 195 12.29 -15.09 19.13
C ALA A 195 13.76 -15.00 19.57
N ALA A 196 14.07 -14.39 20.72
CA ALA A 196 15.43 -14.31 21.24
C ALA A 196 16.12 -15.67 21.48
N ASN A 197 15.35 -16.76 21.45
CA ASN A 197 15.79 -18.14 21.58
C ASN A 197 15.60 -19.00 20.31
N SER A 198 15.03 -18.46 19.23
CA SER A 198 14.83 -19.20 17.97
C SER A 198 16.15 -19.40 17.21
N ALA A 199 16.18 -20.28 16.21
CA ALA A 199 17.37 -20.46 15.36
C ALA A 199 17.93 -19.15 14.81
N LEU A 200 17.06 -18.15 14.60
CA LEU A 200 17.41 -16.84 14.08
C LEU A 200 18.31 -16.01 15.02
N TYR A 201 18.08 -16.08 16.33
CA TYR A 201 18.75 -15.21 17.32
C TYR A 201 19.48 -15.97 18.44
N ARG A 202 19.37 -17.30 18.49
CA ARG A 202 19.93 -18.08 19.61
C ARG A 202 21.44 -17.88 19.72
N GLY A 203 21.88 -17.48 20.92
CA GLY A 203 23.29 -17.53 21.30
C GLY A 203 23.66 -18.87 21.92
N GLU A 204 24.88 -18.95 22.47
CA GLU A 204 25.35 -20.13 23.24
C GLU A 204 24.50 -20.42 24.48
N ARG A 205 23.84 -19.40 25.03
CA ARG A 205 22.99 -19.50 26.23
C ARG A 205 21.55 -19.08 25.93
N THR A 206 20.61 -19.81 26.52
CA THR A 206 19.19 -19.44 26.52
C THR A 206 18.96 -18.16 27.31
N VAL A 207 18.05 -17.33 26.81
CA VAL A 207 17.60 -16.11 27.48
C VAL A 207 16.33 -16.40 28.27
N ASP A 208 16.31 -15.99 29.53
CA ASP A 208 15.24 -16.26 30.50
C ASP A 208 14.49 -15.00 30.96
N SER A 209 14.89 -13.81 30.49
CA SER A 209 14.27 -12.54 30.86
C SER A 209 14.12 -11.61 29.67
N LEU A 210 13.04 -10.83 29.67
CA LEU A 210 12.74 -9.94 28.54
C LEU A 210 13.82 -8.86 28.34
N ASN A 211 14.42 -8.37 29.42
CA ASN A 211 15.52 -7.41 29.31
C ASN A 211 16.74 -8.02 28.59
N GLN A 212 17.11 -9.27 28.92
CA GLN A 212 18.16 -9.97 28.19
C GLN A 212 17.78 -10.19 26.71
N ALA A 213 16.51 -10.46 26.42
CA ALA A 213 16.02 -10.60 25.04
C ALA A 213 16.16 -9.29 24.27
N VAL A 214 15.71 -8.17 24.85
CA VAL A 214 15.81 -6.83 24.25
C VAL A 214 17.27 -6.42 24.05
N VAL A 215 18.16 -6.74 24.99
CA VAL A 215 19.61 -6.46 24.84
C VAL A 215 20.24 -7.32 23.75
N ARG A 216 19.86 -8.59 23.63
CA ARG A 216 20.38 -9.50 22.60
C ARG A 216 19.95 -9.09 21.20
N LEU A 217 18.65 -8.81 21.04
CA LEU A 217 18.07 -8.43 19.76
C LEU A 217 18.47 -7.00 19.39
N GLY A 218 18.58 -6.11 20.37
CA GLY A 218 18.77 -4.69 20.15
C GLY A 218 17.44 -3.95 19.88
N LEU A 219 17.43 -2.64 20.15
CA LEU A 219 16.21 -1.82 20.11
C LEU A 219 15.54 -1.76 18.73
N ARG A 220 16.34 -1.65 17.68
CA ARG A 220 15.85 -1.58 16.30
C ARG A 220 15.12 -2.88 15.91
N ASN A 221 15.72 -4.01 16.20
CA ASN A 221 15.20 -5.33 15.84
C ASN A 221 13.96 -5.67 16.67
N VAL A 222 13.97 -5.33 17.97
CA VAL A 222 12.79 -5.44 18.83
C VAL A 222 11.62 -4.62 18.30
N ARG A 223 11.86 -3.42 17.74
CA ARG A 223 10.80 -2.61 17.12
C ARG A 223 10.14 -3.36 15.97
N GLU A 224 10.93 -3.89 15.04
CA GLU A 224 10.37 -4.60 13.88
C GLU A 224 9.68 -5.90 14.30
N LEU A 225 10.32 -6.68 15.17
CA LEU A 225 9.76 -7.92 15.69
C LEU A 225 8.44 -7.69 16.45
N VAL A 226 8.38 -6.71 17.35
CA VAL A 226 7.13 -6.39 18.08
C VAL A 226 6.05 -5.97 17.10
N THR A 227 6.39 -5.16 16.10
CA THR A 227 5.44 -4.75 15.06
C THR A 227 4.93 -5.98 14.29
N ALA A 228 5.82 -6.89 13.89
CA ALA A 228 5.47 -8.10 13.19
C ALA A 228 4.57 -9.03 14.03
N VAL A 229 4.97 -9.36 15.26
CA VAL A 229 4.21 -10.31 16.09
C VAL A 229 2.86 -9.77 16.55
N THR A 230 2.68 -8.44 16.61
CA THR A 230 1.38 -7.84 16.94
C THR A 230 0.46 -7.73 15.72
N MET A 231 1.01 -7.79 14.49
CA MET A 231 0.24 -7.65 13.26
C MET A 231 -0.84 -8.73 13.10
N ARG A 232 -0.70 -9.89 13.74
CA ARG A 232 -1.76 -10.92 13.77
C ARG A 232 -3.13 -10.38 14.22
N GLU A 233 -3.15 -9.33 15.04
CA GLU A 233 -4.40 -8.72 15.50
C GLU A 233 -5.14 -7.96 14.42
N VAL A 234 -4.44 -7.50 13.39
CA VAL A 234 -4.97 -6.81 12.21
C VAL A 234 -5.72 -7.78 11.29
N PHE A 235 -5.26 -9.02 11.18
CA PHE A 235 -5.86 -10.05 10.33
C PHE A 235 -7.05 -10.75 11.00
N LYS A 236 -8.03 -9.98 11.49
CA LYS A 236 -9.28 -10.49 12.10
C LYS A 236 -10.50 -9.84 11.46
N SER A 237 -11.53 -10.63 11.14
CA SER A 237 -12.81 -10.10 10.66
C SER A 237 -13.92 -10.32 11.70
N LYS A 238 -14.91 -9.42 11.71
CA LYS A 238 -16.17 -9.59 12.47
C LYS A 238 -17.08 -10.62 11.78
N ASN A 239 -16.83 -10.94 10.51
CA ASN A 239 -17.63 -11.89 9.73
C ASN A 239 -17.00 -13.29 9.73
N THR A 240 -17.73 -14.26 10.28
CA THR A 240 -17.30 -15.67 10.38
C THR A 240 -17.01 -16.33 9.03
N LEU A 241 -17.71 -15.95 7.95
CA LEU A 241 -17.49 -16.48 6.60
C LEU A 241 -16.13 -16.04 6.03
N LEU A 242 -15.67 -14.85 6.42
CA LEU A 242 -14.42 -14.26 5.95
C LEU A 242 -13.23 -14.59 6.86
N ASN A 243 -13.47 -15.11 8.07
CA ASN A 243 -12.40 -15.51 8.99
C ASN A 243 -11.48 -16.59 8.42
N GLN A 244 -12.00 -17.50 7.60
CA GLN A 244 -11.19 -18.50 6.92
C GLN A 244 -10.26 -17.86 5.88
N ARG A 245 -10.77 -16.94 5.05
CA ARG A 245 -9.96 -16.18 4.08
C ARG A 245 -8.92 -15.29 4.78
N MET A 246 -9.28 -14.66 5.90
CA MET A 246 -8.35 -13.88 6.72
C MET A 246 -7.25 -14.76 7.35
N LEU A 247 -7.59 -15.99 7.74
CA LEU A 247 -6.61 -16.96 8.25
C LEU A 247 -5.66 -17.42 7.13
N GLU A 248 -6.18 -17.70 5.94
CA GLU A 248 -5.37 -18.03 4.75
C GLU A 248 -4.41 -16.89 4.41
N LEU A 249 -4.92 -15.65 4.37
CA LEU A 249 -4.12 -14.45 4.16
C LEU A 249 -3.01 -14.29 5.22
N TRP A 250 -3.33 -14.54 6.49
CA TRP A 250 -2.34 -14.51 7.57
C TRP A 250 -1.28 -15.61 7.42
N GLN A 251 -1.68 -16.83 7.07
CA GLN A 251 -0.75 -17.95 6.86
C GLN A 251 0.19 -17.67 5.70
N HIS A 252 -0.33 -17.12 4.60
CA HIS A 252 0.44 -16.67 3.45
C HIS A 252 1.45 -15.58 3.83
N SER A 253 0.97 -14.50 4.45
CA SER A 253 1.84 -13.40 4.90
C SER A 253 2.91 -13.87 5.88
N ALA A 254 2.59 -14.82 6.78
CA ALA A 254 3.55 -15.40 7.71
C ALA A 254 4.60 -16.29 7.01
N LEU A 255 4.22 -17.02 5.95
CA LEU A 255 5.15 -17.79 5.14
C LEU A 255 6.12 -16.85 4.41
N VAL A 256 5.60 -15.85 3.69
CA VAL A 256 6.40 -14.85 2.97
C VAL A 256 7.33 -14.11 3.93
N ALA A 257 6.86 -13.72 5.11
CA ALA A 257 7.67 -13.11 6.16
C ALA A 257 8.83 -14.01 6.60
N ALA A 258 8.54 -15.26 6.97
CA ALA A 258 9.54 -16.21 7.45
C ALA A 258 10.60 -16.48 6.37
N THR A 259 10.15 -16.71 5.14
CA THR A 259 11.02 -16.95 3.98
C THR A 259 11.90 -15.73 3.67
N SER A 260 11.33 -14.52 3.67
CA SER A 260 12.07 -13.27 3.48
C SER A 260 13.14 -13.08 4.55
N ALA A 261 12.81 -13.37 5.82
CA ALA A 261 13.75 -13.26 6.93
C ALA A 261 14.94 -14.23 6.80
N VAL A 262 14.69 -15.48 6.40
CA VAL A 262 15.76 -16.46 6.17
C VAL A 262 16.61 -16.08 4.96
N LEU A 263 15.97 -15.67 3.87
CA LEU A 263 16.66 -15.27 2.65
C LEU A 263 17.56 -14.05 2.87
N ALA A 264 17.08 -13.05 3.61
CA ALA A 264 17.85 -11.86 3.96
C ALA A 264 19.18 -12.17 4.69
N ARG A 265 19.30 -13.31 5.39
CA ARG A 265 20.56 -13.71 6.04
C ARG A 265 21.60 -14.27 5.08
N ARG A 266 21.14 -14.80 3.96
CA ARG A 266 21.98 -15.38 2.91
C ARG A 266 22.41 -14.31 1.90
N LEU A 267 21.75 -13.15 1.91
CA LEU A 267 22.03 -12.00 1.06
C LEU A 267 22.80 -10.90 1.82
N SER A 268 23.70 -10.21 1.12
CA SER A 268 24.37 -9.04 1.67
C SER A 268 23.48 -7.80 1.56
N GLY A 269 23.45 -6.97 2.62
CA GLY A 269 22.75 -5.67 2.59
C GLY A 269 21.33 -5.70 3.16
N PHE A 270 20.83 -6.87 3.56
CA PHE A 270 19.50 -7.02 4.15
C PHE A 270 19.56 -7.30 5.65
N ASP A 271 18.70 -6.62 6.40
CA ASP A 271 18.39 -6.95 7.80
C ASP A 271 17.21 -7.92 7.87
N SER A 272 17.38 -9.03 8.58
CA SER A 272 16.40 -10.13 8.66
C SER A 272 15.09 -9.72 9.34
N ASP A 273 15.12 -8.88 10.38
CA ASP A 273 13.92 -8.40 11.06
C ASP A 273 13.11 -7.46 10.16
N ARG A 274 13.78 -6.61 9.40
CA ARG A 274 13.11 -5.77 8.40
C ARG A 274 12.52 -6.59 7.26
N ALA A 275 13.19 -7.65 6.83
CA ALA A 275 12.67 -8.57 5.82
C ALA A 275 11.45 -9.36 6.33
N LEU A 276 11.48 -9.79 7.60
CA LEU A 276 10.33 -10.40 8.27
C LEU A 276 9.13 -9.46 8.24
N LEU A 277 9.34 -8.19 8.62
CA LEU A 277 8.28 -7.19 8.61
C LEU A 277 7.78 -6.90 7.19
N ALA A 278 8.68 -6.74 6.23
CA ALA A 278 8.34 -6.52 4.81
C ALA A 278 7.43 -7.63 4.27
N GLY A 279 7.82 -8.89 4.45
CA GLY A 279 7.01 -10.03 4.01
C GLY A 279 5.68 -10.13 4.76
N LEU A 280 5.58 -9.64 6.00
CA LEU A 280 4.32 -9.69 6.75
C LEU A 280 3.31 -8.63 6.32
N ILE A 281 3.78 -7.47 5.85
CA ILE A 281 2.93 -6.33 5.52
C ILE A 281 2.62 -6.21 4.02
N HIS A 282 3.24 -7.03 3.17
CA HIS A 282 3.12 -6.89 1.72
C HIS A 282 1.66 -6.92 1.22
N ASP A 283 0.85 -7.83 1.76
CA ASP A 283 -0.56 -8.00 1.38
C ASP A 283 -1.53 -7.36 2.40
N ILE A 284 -1.08 -6.36 3.18
CA ILE A 284 -1.93 -5.69 4.18
C ILE A 284 -3.17 -5.02 3.56
N GLY A 285 -3.09 -4.62 2.28
CA GLY A 285 -4.22 -4.04 1.54
C GLY A 285 -5.38 -5.00 1.31
N VAL A 286 -5.15 -6.32 1.37
CA VAL A 286 -6.21 -7.34 1.23
C VAL A 286 -7.12 -7.36 2.46
N VAL A 287 -6.62 -6.98 3.64
CA VAL A 287 -7.38 -6.97 4.90
C VAL A 287 -8.67 -6.16 4.83
N PRO A 288 -8.66 -4.85 4.48
CA PRO A 288 -9.89 -4.09 4.36
C PRO A 288 -10.82 -4.61 3.25
N MET A 289 -10.26 -5.13 2.16
CA MET A 289 -11.06 -5.66 1.04
C MET A 289 -11.86 -6.87 1.50
N LEU A 290 -11.23 -7.82 2.21
CA LEU A 290 -11.92 -8.95 2.80
C LEU A 290 -12.88 -8.51 3.91
N ALA A 291 -12.45 -7.61 4.80
CA ALA A 291 -13.26 -7.17 5.93
C ALA A 291 -14.58 -6.52 5.51
N HIS A 292 -14.55 -5.77 4.41
CA HIS A 292 -15.69 -5.01 3.89
C HIS A 292 -16.36 -5.64 2.67
N ALA A 293 -15.86 -6.75 2.11
CA ALA A 293 -16.44 -7.41 0.94
C ALA A 293 -17.96 -7.68 1.08
N SER A 294 -18.42 -8.00 2.29
CA SER A 294 -19.85 -8.25 2.56
C SER A 294 -20.74 -7.00 2.56
N ASP A 295 -20.14 -5.82 2.69
CA ASP A 295 -20.85 -4.54 2.65
C ASP A 295 -21.19 -4.11 1.22
N TYR A 296 -20.63 -4.81 0.22
CA TYR A 296 -20.79 -4.54 -1.21
C TYR A 296 -21.56 -5.68 -1.91
N PRO A 297 -22.85 -5.47 -2.25
CA PRO A 297 -23.72 -6.53 -2.78
C PRO A 297 -23.24 -7.19 -4.08
N GLY A 298 -22.53 -6.45 -4.94
CA GLY A 298 -21.96 -6.98 -6.19
C GLY A 298 -20.88 -8.05 -5.97
N LEU A 299 -20.10 -7.92 -4.89
CA LEU A 299 -19.02 -8.86 -4.56
C LEU A 299 -19.46 -9.97 -3.62
N ALA A 300 -20.41 -9.69 -2.73
CA ALA A 300 -20.89 -10.65 -1.75
C ALA A 300 -21.45 -11.94 -2.40
N GLY A 301 -21.88 -11.86 -3.66
CA GLY A 301 -22.37 -12.99 -4.46
C GLY A 301 -21.42 -13.48 -5.57
N ASN A 302 -20.29 -12.77 -5.83
CA ASN A 302 -19.40 -13.04 -6.95
C ASN A 302 -17.94 -13.16 -6.47
N PRO A 303 -17.50 -14.37 -6.07
CA PRO A 303 -16.12 -14.60 -5.62
C PRO A 303 -15.07 -14.21 -6.67
N GLY A 304 -15.37 -14.37 -7.97
CA GLY A 304 -14.43 -14.01 -9.04
C GLY A 304 -14.15 -12.51 -9.12
N ALA A 305 -15.20 -11.68 -8.97
CA ALA A 305 -15.06 -10.23 -8.94
C ALA A 305 -14.25 -9.75 -7.73
N LEU A 306 -14.39 -10.40 -6.57
CA LEU A 306 -13.60 -10.08 -5.38
C LEU A 306 -12.10 -10.37 -5.60
N GLU A 307 -11.76 -11.51 -6.22
CA GLU A 307 -10.35 -11.83 -6.52
C GLU A 307 -9.76 -10.86 -7.54
N GLN A 308 -10.53 -10.47 -8.57
CA GLN A 308 -10.09 -9.46 -9.55
C GLN A 308 -9.82 -8.11 -8.90
N ALA A 309 -10.74 -7.66 -8.03
CA ALA A 309 -10.54 -6.43 -7.27
C ALA A 309 -9.28 -6.51 -6.39
N ILE A 310 -9.10 -7.62 -5.65
CA ILE A 310 -7.91 -7.84 -4.81
C ILE A 310 -6.64 -7.75 -5.66
N ALA A 311 -6.59 -8.46 -6.79
CA ALA A 311 -5.44 -8.46 -7.68
C ALA A 311 -5.10 -7.05 -8.20
N ALA A 312 -6.12 -6.27 -8.58
CA ALA A 312 -5.94 -4.93 -9.13
C ALA A 312 -5.52 -3.89 -8.10
N HIS A 313 -5.93 -4.04 -6.83
CA HIS A 313 -5.95 -2.89 -5.90
C HIS A 313 -5.30 -3.10 -4.53
N ARG A 314 -4.93 -4.33 -4.19
CA ARG A 314 -4.32 -4.61 -2.88
C ARG A 314 -3.02 -3.83 -2.64
N GLY A 315 -2.23 -3.58 -3.70
CA GLY A 315 -0.97 -2.85 -3.60
C GLY A 315 -1.17 -1.39 -3.22
N ASP A 316 -2.08 -0.71 -3.91
CA ASP A 316 -2.45 0.68 -3.63
C ASP A 316 -3.02 0.84 -2.21
N LEU A 317 -4.00 -0.02 -1.86
CA LEU A 317 -4.61 0.00 -0.53
C LEU A 317 -3.57 -0.29 0.56
N GLY A 318 -2.67 -1.23 0.32
CA GLY A 318 -1.56 -1.55 1.22
C GLY A 318 -0.64 -0.34 1.42
N ALA A 319 -0.21 0.29 0.34
CA ALA A 319 0.62 1.48 0.37
C ALA A 319 -0.04 2.64 1.14
N MET A 320 -1.33 2.87 0.94
CA MET A 320 -2.11 3.87 1.67
C MET A 320 -2.15 3.61 3.18
N ILE A 321 -2.40 2.36 3.59
CA ILE A 321 -2.41 1.95 5.00
C ILE A 321 -1.03 2.19 5.64
N LEU A 322 0.04 1.75 4.97
CA LEU A 322 1.39 1.87 5.49
C LEU A 322 1.85 3.33 5.61
N ARG A 323 1.50 4.19 4.64
CA ARG A 323 1.72 5.64 4.73
C ARG A 323 0.98 6.25 5.93
N ARG A 324 -0.29 5.89 6.13
CA ARG A 324 -1.09 6.34 7.29
C ARG A 324 -0.47 5.90 8.62
N TRP A 325 0.14 4.71 8.66
CA TRP A 325 0.87 4.19 9.81
C TRP A 325 2.30 4.74 9.94
N ASN A 326 2.70 5.66 9.07
CA ASN A 326 4.00 6.32 9.06
C ASN A 326 5.15 5.32 8.94
N PHE A 327 5.01 4.31 8.05
CA PHE A 327 6.13 3.48 7.60
C PHE A 327 7.04 4.24 6.64
N SER A 328 8.28 3.76 6.46
CA SER A 328 9.21 4.32 5.48
C SER A 328 8.76 4.00 4.05
N ASP A 329 9.15 4.84 3.08
CA ASP A 329 8.86 4.62 1.65
C ASP A 329 9.30 3.23 1.18
N GLU A 330 10.47 2.76 1.61
CA GLU A 330 10.97 1.40 1.35
C GLU A 330 9.99 0.26 1.75
N MET A 331 9.18 0.47 2.80
CA MET A 331 8.18 -0.50 3.26
C MET A 331 6.83 -0.29 2.58
N VAL A 332 6.54 0.94 2.15
CA VAL A 332 5.37 1.27 1.33
C VAL A 332 5.51 0.63 -0.05
N ASP A 333 6.71 0.71 -0.64
CA ASP A 333 7.04 0.12 -1.94
C ASP A 333 6.90 -1.40 -1.91
N VAL A 334 7.21 -2.06 -0.78
CA VAL A 334 7.00 -3.50 -0.61
C VAL A 334 5.53 -3.88 -0.83
N ALA A 335 4.59 -3.15 -0.25
CA ALA A 335 3.17 -3.45 -0.45
C ALA A 335 2.70 -3.10 -1.86
N LEU A 336 3.20 -1.99 -2.41
CA LEU A 336 2.82 -1.52 -3.74
C LEU A 336 3.28 -2.45 -4.86
N LEU A 337 4.47 -3.04 -4.73
CA LEU A 337 5.19 -3.70 -5.82
C LEU A 337 5.30 -5.22 -5.65
N ALA A 338 4.69 -5.83 -4.63
CA ALA A 338 4.89 -7.24 -4.25
C ALA A 338 4.68 -8.26 -5.39
N GLU A 339 3.93 -7.91 -6.44
CA GLU A 339 3.70 -8.75 -7.63
C GLU A 339 4.07 -8.07 -8.95
N GLU A 340 4.88 -7.01 -8.90
CA GLU A 340 5.45 -6.42 -10.11
C GLU A 340 6.61 -7.27 -10.61
N TRP A 341 6.29 -8.41 -11.24
CA TRP A 341 7.27 -9.40 -11.71
C TRP A 341 8.25 -8.82 -12.74
N SER A 342 7.83 -7.79 -13.46
CA SER A 342 8.66 -7.13 -14.47
C SER A 342 9.47 -5.96 -13.93
N ARG A 343 9.48 -5.76 -12.60
CA ARG A 343 10.12 -4.60 -11.96
C ARG A 343 11.57 -4.42 -12.40
N GLU A 344 11.82 -3.30 -13.06
CA GLU A 344 13.15 -2.77 -13.29
C GLU A 344 13.49 -1.72 -12.22
N SER A 345 14.75 -1.66 -11.83
CA SER A 345 15.26 -0.66 -10.88
C SER A 345 16.70 -0.34 -11.24
N ASP A 346 17.00 0.95 -11.35
CA ASP A 346 18.37 1.45 -11.55
C ASP A 346 19.19 1.43 -10.24
N GLY A 347 18.53 1.16 -9.10
CA GLY A 347 19.14 1.01 -7.79
C GLY A 347 19.68 -0.39 -7.52
N GLY A 348 20.39 -0.57 -6.40
CA GLY A 348 20.72 -1.89 -5.88
C GLY A 348 19.46 -2.63 -5.39
N ALA A 349 19.58 -3.93 -5.13
CA ALA A 349 18.47 -4.72 -4.61
C ALA A 349 17.92 -4.16 -3.28
N ASP A 350 16.60 -4.11 -3.16
CA ASP A 350 15.88 -3.60 -1.99
C ASP A 350 14.87 -4.62 -1.43
N TYR A 351 14.13 -4.25 -0.38
CA TYR A 351 13.17 -5.17 0.26
C TYR A 351 11.97 -5.51 -0.62
N ALA A 352 11.59 -4.63 -1.56
CA ALA A 352 10.53 -4.96 -2.51
C ALA A 352 11.02 -6.03 -3.49
N ASP A 353 12.28 -5.97 -3.96
CA ASP A 353 12.87 -7.05 -4.77
C ASP A 353 12.87 -8.39 -4.00
N LEU A 354 13.28 -8.35 -2.73
CA LEU A 354 13.28 -9.53 -1.86
C LEU A 354 11.88 -10.15 -1.73
N VAL A 355 10.86 -9.32 -1.47
CA VAL A 355 9.48 -9.80 -1.31
C VAL A 355 8.90 -10.29 -2.64
N ILE A 356 9.20 -9.65 -3.77
CA ILE A 356 8.78 -10.11 -5.10
C ILE A 356 9.30 -11.53 -5.37
N ALA A 357 10.60 -11.79 -5.14
CA ALA A 357 11.17 -13.12 -5.32
C ALA A 357 10.48 -14.16 -4.43
N VAL A 358 10.33 -13.85 -3.14
CA VAL A 358 9.72 -14.77 -2.18
C VAL A 358 8.24 -15.02 -2.48
N GLN A 359 7.49 -13.98 -2.83
CA GLN A 359 6.07 -14.07 -3.18
C GLN A 359 5.87 -14.97 -4.39
N LEU A 360 6.65 -14.76 -5.46
CA LEU A 360 6.57 -15.58 -6.66
C LEU A 360 6.77 -17.06 -6.35
N GLU A 361 7.78 -17.41 -5.56
CA GLU A 361 8.02 -18.78 -5.12
C GLU A 361 6.88 -19.33 -4.26
N CYS A 362 6.36 -18.54 -3.30
CA CYS A 362 5.25 -18.96 -2.44
C CYS A 362 3.96 -19.21 -3.22
N LEU A 363 3.74 -18.49 -4.32
CA LEU A 363 2.60 -18.67 -5.21
C LEU A 363 2.81 -19.81 -6.24
N GLY A 364 3.98 -20.45 -6.27
CA GLY A 364 4.29 -21.55 -7.18
C GLY A 364 4.83 -21.11 -8.54
N GLY A 365 5.53 -19.97 -8.61
CA GLY A 365 6.29 -19.56 -9.78
C GLY A 365 7.28 -20.64 -10.24
N GLY A 366 7.42 -20.81 -11.55
CA GLY A 366 8.26 -21.87 -12.13
C GLY A 366 7.68 -23.28 -12.12
N ALA A 367 6.47 -23.51 -11.57
CA ALA A 367 5.80 -24.81 -11.69
C ALA A 367 5.30 -25.07 -13.14
N PRO A 368 5.32 -26.32 -13.64
CA PRO A 368 5.04 -26.63 -15.05
C PRO A 368 3.66 -26.19 -15.59
N ASP A 369 2.68 -26.04 -14.72
CA ASP A 369 1.29 -25.66 -15.05
C ASP A 369 0.90 -24.28 -14.46
N SER A 370 1.88 -23.48 -14.03
CA SER A 370 1.63 -22.15 -13.45
C SER A 370 1.44 -21.08 -14.52
N GLU A 371 0.49 -20.18 -14.31
CA GLU A 371 0.35 -18.95 -15.13
C GLU A 371 1.40 -17.88 -14.73
N LEU A 372 2.13 -18.10 -13.65
CA LEU A 372 3.18 -17.21 -13.15
C LEU A 372 4.48 -17.35 -13.95
N PRO A 373 5.29 -16.29 -14.03
CA PRO A 373 6.57 -16.35 -14.73
C PRO A 373 7.51 -17.40 -14.12
N ALA A 374 8.39 -17.94 -14.95
CA ALA A 374 9.48 -18.78 -14.49
C ALA A 374 10.47 -17.92 -13.68
N LEU A 375 11.02 -18.48 -12.60
CA LEU A 375 11.83 -17.71 -11.65
C LEU A 375 13.03 -17.03 -12.34
N GLU A 376 13.65 -17.71 -13.29
CA GLU A 376 14.79 -17.23 -14.06
C GLU A 376 14.46 -16.08 -15.04
N THR A 377 13.18 -15.81 -15.33
CA THR A 377 12.79 -14.71 -16.24
C THR A 377 12.49 -13.42 -15.50
N VAL A 378 12.46 -13.43 -14.17
CA VAL A 378 12.08 -12.30 -13.33
C VAL A 378 13.34 -11.51 -12.90
N PRO A 379 13.50 -10.22 -13.28
CA PRO A 379 14.74 -9.46 -13.10
C PRO A 379 15.26 -9.38 -11.65
N VAL A 380 14.36 -9.49 -10.66
CA VAL A 380 14.73 -9.43 -9.24
C VAL A 380 15.67 -10.57 -8.83
N TYR A 381 15.58 -11.75 -9.47
CA TYR A 381 16.43 -12.91 -9.14
C TYR A 381 17.90 -12.66 -9.45
N ASP A 382 18.16 -11.98 -10.57
CA ASP A 382 19.51 -11.57 -10.96
C ASP A 382 20.02 -10.44 -10.04
N ARG A 383 19.18 -9.44 -9.72
CA ARG A 383 19.55 -8.35 -8.82
C ARG A 383 19.91 -8.84 -7.41
N LEU A 384 19.14 -9.81 -6.89
CA LEU A 384 19.39 -10.44 -5.60
C LEU A 384 20.52 -11.48 -5.66
N GLY A 385 21.01 -11.83 -6.85
CA GLY A 385 22.04 -12.84 -7.05
C GLY A 385 21.58 -14.27 -6.74
N LEU A 386 20.27 -14.53 -6.72
CA LEU A 386 19.70 -15.83 -6.35
C LEU A 386 20.07 -16.94 -7.31
N ALA A 387 20.24 -16.62 -8.60
CA ALA A 387 20.71 -17.56 -9.62
C ALA A 387 22.09 -18.15 -9.30
N SER A 388 22.92 -17.43 -8.52
CA SER A 388 24.26 -17.87 -8.11
C SER A 388 24.27 -18.65 -6.78
N ILE A 389 23.17 -18.62 -6.04
CA ILE A 389 23.04 -19.22 -4.70
C ILE A 389 22.31 -20.57 -4.77
N ALA A 390 21.58 -20.85 -5.86
CA ALA A 390 21.04 -22.18 -6.14
C ALA A 390 22.17 -23.23 -6.12
N SER A 391 22.03 -24.25 -5.26
CA SER A 391 23.11 -25.18 -4.94
C SER A 391 23.40 -26.17 -6.06
N ASP A 392 24.61 -26.75 -6.03
CA ASP A 392 25.04 -27.89 -6.87
C ASP A 392 24.12 -29.14 -6.74
N THR A 393 23.21 -29.14 -5.76
CA THR A 393 22.26 -30.21 -5.44
C THR A 393 20.94 -30.13 -6.21
N GLY A 394 20.62 -29.01 -6.84
CA GLY A 394 19.38 -28.81 -7.61
C GLY A 394 18.12 -28.54 -6.78
N GLU A 395 18.27 -28.38 -5.47
CA GLU A 395 17.21 -27.91 -4.55
C GLU A 395 17.23 -26.37 -4.50
N THR A 396 16.05 -25.76 -4.36
CA THR A 396 15.94 -24.32 -4.17
C THR A 396 16.49 -23.92 -2.81
N LEU A 397 16.90 -22.66 -2.67
CA LEU A 397 17.40 -22.12 -1.40
C LEU A 397 16.37 -22.24 -0.25
N LEU A 398 15.08 -22.27 -0.62
CA LEU A 398 13.96 -22.39 0.30
C LEU A 398 13.76 -23.82 0.77
N GLU A 399 14.00 -24.82 -0.08
CA GLU A 399 13.97 -26.24 0.30
C GLU A 399 15.05 -26.53 1.34
N GLU A 400 16.27 -26.01 1.14
CA GLU A 400 17.35 -26.12 2.12
C GLU A 400 17.07 -25.38 3.44
N ALA A 401 16.20 -24.36 3.41
CA ALA A 401 15.85 -23.52 4.53
C ALA A 401 14.55 -23.94 5.25
N HIS A 402 13.91 -25.03 4.82
CA HIS A 402 12.55 -25.39 5.23
C HIS A 402 12.35 -25.42 6.75
N ASP A 403 13.28 -26.04 7.48
CA ASP A 403 13.20 -26.13 8.94
C ASP A 403 13.30 -24.75 9.61
N GLU A 404 14.20 -23.87 9.15
CA GLU A 404 14.36 -22.52 9.68
C GLU A 404 13.11 -21.65 9.41
N ILE A 405 12.55 -21.77 8.20
CA ILE A 405 11.30 -21.10 7.81
C ILE A 405 10.16 -21.56 8.70
N GLY A 406 10.03 -22.88 8.92
CA GLY A 406 9.01 -23.48 9.77
C GLY A 406 9.07 -22.99 11.22
N GLU A 407 10.27 -22.85 11.80
CA GLU A 407 10.44 -22.31 13.15
C GLU A 407 9.98 -20.84 13.26
N ILE A 408 10.35 -20.00 12.30
CA ILE A 408 9.98 -18.57 12.29
C ILE A 408 8.48 -18.40 12.04
N GLN A 409 7.91 -19.18 11.11
CA GLN A 409 6.48 -19.17 10.82
C GLN A 409 5.67 -19.60 12.05
N ALA A 410 6.09 -20.65 12.75
CA ALA A 410 5.45 -21.11 13.98
C ALA A 410 5.42 -20.02 15.07
N LEU A 411 6.50 -19.23 15.19
CA LEU A 411 6.56 -18.10 16.11
C LEU A 411 5.51 -17.02 15.80
N LEU A 412 5.25 -16.74 14.53
CA LEU A 412 4.21 -15.79 14.11
C LEU A 412 2.80 -16.37 14.36
N MET A 413 2.61 -17.66 14.05
CA MET A 413 1.33 -18.33 14.21
C MET A 413 0.88 -18.42 15.68
N GLY A 414 1.83 -18.47 16.62
CA GLY A 414 1.60 -18.40 18.07
C GLY A 414 1.26 -19.74 18.68
#